data_AF-A0A1G0XJJ3-F1
#
_entry.id   AF-A0A1G0XJJ3-F1
#
_cell.length_a   1.000
_cell.length_b   1.000
_cell.length_c   1.000
_cell.angle_alpha   90.00
_cell.angle_beta   90.00
_cell.angle_gamma   90.00
#
_symmetry.space_group_name_H-M   'P 1'
#
loop_
_entity.id
_entity.type
_entity.pdbx_description
1 polymer ?
#
loop_
_entity_poly.entity_id
_entity_poly.type
_entity_poly.pdbx_seq_one_letter_code
_entity_poly.pdbx_strand_id
1 'polypeptide(L)'
;MGEIVFWTIMRTAITIPLVWLLQGYLDFQFWWVLSLFAIYGVIVHPAIIHYRLFEEKNKEIIESTLCSTCMHFDKSAVLCMKHDTHPTQEFLPCEGLDWEPNAFQTSKDELKSE
;
A
#
# COMPACT_ATOMS: atom_id res chain seq x y z
N MET A 1 1.61 4.98 5.35
CA MET A 1 1.04 3.77 5.97
C MET A 1 0.12 4.09 7.16
N GLY A 2 0.59 4.76 8.22
CA GLY A 2 -0.17 4.97 9.46
C GLY A 2 -1.48 5.75 9.32
N GLU A 3 -1.50 6.83 8.52
CA GLU A 3 -2.72 7.63 8.30
C GLU A 3 -3.84 6.83 7.62
N ILE A 4 -3.47 5.96 6.67
CA ILE A 4 -4.40 5.09 5.94
C ILE A 4 -5.03 4.08 6.90
N VAL A 5 -4.21 3.45 7.73
CA VAL A 5 -4.66 2.49 8.74
C VAL A 5 -5.55 3.18 9.78
N PHE A 6 -5.16 4.36 10.26
CA PHE A 6 -5.93 5.14 11.23
C PHE A 6 -7.34 5.49 10.71
N TRP A 7 -7.43 6.02 9.49
CA TRP A 7 -8.72 6.35 8.89
C TRP A 7 -9.59 5.12 8.62
N THR A 8 -8.97 3.98 8.29
CA THR A 8 -9.67 2.71 8.07
C THR A 8 -10.23 2.16 9.38
N ILE A 9 -9.44 2.17 10.46
CA ILE A 9 -9.89 1.76 11.80
C ILE A 9 -11.02 2.66 12.28
N MET A 10 -10.89 3.98 12.13
CA MET A 10 -11.91 4.94 12.54
C MET A 10 -13.23 4.73 11.78
N ARG A 11 -13.18 4.53 10.45
CA ARG A 11 -14.36 4.20 9.64
C ARG A 11 -15.00 2.88 10.05
N THR A 12 -14.20 1.86 10.32
CA THR A 12 -14.68 0.53 10.76
C THR A 12 -15.36 0.63 12.13
N ALA A 13 -14.75 1.36 13.07
CA ALA A 13 -15.27 1.59 14.41
C ALA A 13 -16.62 2.33 14.40
N ILE A 14 -16.91 3.14 13.38
CA ILE A 14 -18.21 3.82 13.21
C ILE A 14 -19.20 2.93 12.45
N THR A 15 -18.72 2.18 11.45
CA THR A 15 -19.59 1.39 10.56
C THR A 15 -20.21 0.20 11.30
N ILE A 16 -19.47 -0.48 12.16
CA ILE A 16 -19.97 -1.62 12.96
C ILE A 16 -21.18 -1.22 13.83
N PRO A 17 -21.09 -0.20 14.71
CA PRO A 17 -22.24 0.20 15.54
C PRO A 17 -23.37 0.77 14.69
N LEU A 18 -23.09 1.46 13.59
CA LEU A 18 -24.12 1.99 12.70
C LEU A 18 -24.94 0.86 12.04
N VAL A 19 -24.27 -0.16 11.50
CA VAL A 19 -24.91 -1.35 10.92
C VAL A 19 -25.71 -2.13 11.96
N TRP A 20 -25.20 -2.21 13.19
CA TRP A 20 -25.89 -2.88 14.30
C TRP A 20 -27.18 -2.14 14.70
N LEU A 21 -27.14 -0.80 14.75
CA LEU A 21 -28.31 0.03 15.06
C LEU A 21 -29.40 -0.09 13.99
N LEU A 22 -29.00 -0.24 12.73
CA LEU A 22 -29.92 -0.43 11.59
C LEU A 22 -30.57 -1.83 11.55
N GLN A 23 -30.05 -2.82 12.27
CA GLN A 23 -30.59 -4.18 12.28
C GLN A 23 -32.06 -4.24 12.74
N GLY A 24 -32.48 -3.33 13.62
CA GLY A 24 -33.85 -3.29 14.14
C GLY A 24 -34.88 -2.64 13.22
N TYR A 25 -34.44 -1.94 12.16
CA TYR A 25 -35.32 -1.15 11.29
C TYR A 25 -35.54 -1.76 9.90
N LEU A 26 -34.70 -2.72 9.51
CA LEU A 26 -34.68 -3.30 8.16
C LEU A 26 -34.95 -4.80 8.21
N ASP A 27 -35.64 -5.31 7.19
CA ASP A 27 -35.78 -6.74 6.98
C ASP A 27 -34.39 -7.41 6.87
N PHE A 28 -34.27 -8.61 7.44
CA PHE A 28 -33.02 -9.36 7.55
C PHE A 28 -32.29 -9.49 6.21
N GLN A 29 -33.03 -9.68 5.11
CA GLN A 29 -32.46 -9.81 3.77
C GLN A 29 -31.86 -8.49 3.26
N PHE A 30 -32.51 -7.35 3.50
CA PHE A 30 -31.99 -6.04 3.12
C PHE A 30 -30.81 -5.63 3.99
N TRP A 31 -30.81 -6.01 5.27
CA TRP A 31 -29.69 -5.75 6.20
C TRP A 31 -28.38 -6.41 5.74
N TRP A 32 -28.43 -7.64 5.23
CA TRP A 32 -27.25 -8.32 4.69
C TRP A 32 -26.67 -7.62 3.45
N VAL A 33 -27.53 -7.22 2.51
CA VAL A 33 -27.10 -6.51 1.30
C VAL A 33 -26.47 -5.17 1.65
N LEU A 34 -27.11 -4.40 2.54
CA LEU A 34 -26.60 -3.11 2.99
C LEU A 34 -25.25 -3.25 3.70
N SER A 35 -25.07 -4.28 4.53
CA SER A 35 -23.81 -4.53 5.23
C SER A 35 -22.67 -4.84 4.27
N LEU A 36 -22.91 -5.67 3.25
CA LEU A 36 -21.90 -5.96 2.22
C LEU A 36 -21.52 -4.71 1.42
N PHE A 37 -22.50 -3.89 1.04
CA PHE A 37 -22.26 -2.62 0.38
C PHE A 37 -21.49 -1.63 1.26
N ALA A 38 -21.82 -1.56 2.55
CA ALA A 38 -21.11 -0.72 3.51
C ALA A 38 -19.65 -1.16 3.66
N ILE A 39 -19.39 -2.47 3.80
CA ILE A 39 -18.03 -3.01 3.85
C ILE A 39 -17.26 -2.66 2.58
N TYR A 40 -17.86 -2.86 1.40
CA TYR A 40 -17.21 -2.54 0.13
C TYR A 40 -16.93 -1.03 -0.02
N GLY A 41 -17.92 -0.19 0.22
CA GLY A 41 -17.80 1.27 0.07
C GLY A 41 -16.90 1.92 1.12
N VAL A 42 -16.84 1.38 2.32
CA VAL A 42 -16.09 1.98 3.43
C VAL A 42 -14.69 1.40 3.57
N ILE A 43 -14.44 0.15 3.15
CA ILE A 43 -13.13 -0.50 3.27
C ILE A 43 -12.40 -0.55 1.93
N VAL A 44 -13.04 -1.09 0.88
CA VAL A 44 -12.38 -1.32 -0.41
C VAL A 44 -12.14 -0.02 -1.16
N HIS A 45 -13.16 0.84 -1.23
CA HIS A 45 -13.06 2.11 -1.98
C HIS A 45 -11.94 3.03 -1.48
N PRO A 46 -11.80 3.34 -0.17
CA PRO A 46 -10.69 4.17 0.28
C PRO A 46 -9.34 3.47 0.13
N ALA A 47 -9.25 2.15 0.29
CA ALA A 47 -7.99 1.43 0.08
C ALA A 47 -7.44 1.66 -1.34
N ILE A 48 -8.30 1.62 -2.36
CA ILE A 48 -7.91 1.89 -3.76
C ILE A 48 -7.48 3.34 -3.95
N ILE A 49 -8.22 4.31 -3.40
CA ILE A 49 -7.87 5.74 -3.51
C ILE A 49 -6.54 6.03 -2.82
N HIS A 50 -6.34 5.50 -1.62
CA HIS A 50 -5.11 5.71 -0.87
C HIS A 50 -3.90 5.07 -1.56
N TYR A 51 -4.07 3.90 -2.18
CA TYR A 51 -3.02 3.28 -2.99
C TYR A 51 -2.64 4.16 -4.18
N ARG A 52 -3.63 4.66 -4.92
CA ARG A 52 -3.40 5.57 -6.06
C ARG A 52 -2.72 6.87 -5.64
N LEU A 53 -3.17 7.48 -4.53
CA LEU A 53 -2.57 8.70 -4.02
C LEU A 53 -1.14 8.49 -3.52
N PHE A 54 -0.85 7.33 -2.93
CA PHE A 54 0.50 6.96 -2.51
C PHE A 54 1.42 6.74 -3.72
N GLU A 55 0.94 6.03 -4.74
CA GLU A 55 1.66 5.82 -5.99
C GLU A 55 1.94 7.16 -6.68
N GLU A 56 0.96 8.06 -6.78
CA GLU A 56 1.10 9.35 -7.44
C GLU A 56 2.07 10.28 -6.71
N LYS A 57 2.01 10.37 -5.37
CA LYS A 57 2.94 11.18 -4.58
C LYS A 57 4.37 10.67 -4.62
N ASN A 58 4.55 9.36 -4.72
CA ASN A 58 5.87 8.75 -4.74
C ASN A 58 6.34 8.42 -6.16
N LYS A 59 5.55 8.75 -7.19
CA LYS A 59 5.91 8.49 -8.59
C LYS A 59 7.22 9.15 -8.96
N GLU A 60 7.43 10.39 -8.53
CA GLU A 60 8.72 11.07 -8.73
C GLU A 60 9.86 10.32 -8.03
N ILE A 61 9.67 9.82 -6.81
CA ILE A 61 10.72 9.08 -6.09
C ILE A 61 10.98 7.71 -6.77
N ILE A 62 9.92 7.04 -7.22
CA ILE A 62 9.97 5.72 -7.89
C ILE A 62 10.55 5.84 -9.31
N GLU A 63 10.39 6.96 -9.99
CA GLU A 63 10.80 7.10 -11.40
C GLU A 63 12.11 7.89 -11.56
N SER A 64 12.44 8.79 -10.64
CA SER A 64 13.61 9.69 -10.75
C SER A 64 14.80 9.36 -9.85
N THR A 65 14.69 8.41 -8.90
CA THR A 65 15.80 8.08 -8.00
C THR A 65 16.55 6.81 -8.41
N LEU A 66 17.88 6.82 -8.24
CA LEU A 66 18.73 5.62 -8.43
C LEU A 66 18.27 4.44 -7.56
N CYS A 67 17.72 4.70 -6.36
CA CYS A 67 17.18 3.67 -5.47
C CYS A 67 16.04 2.85 -6.08
N SER A 68 15.25 3.39 -7.02
CA SER A 68 14.11 2.65 -7.59
C SER A 68 14.48 1.49 -8.51
N THR A 69 15.74 1.48 -8.96
CA THR A 69 16.35 0.42 -9.79
C THR A 69 17.10 -0.61 -8.96
N CYS A 70 17.14 -0.43 -7.64
CA CYS A 70 17.81 -1.32 -6.69
C CYS A 70 16.96 -2.55 -6.35
N MET A 71 17.60 -3.72 -6.20
CA MET A 71 16.98 -4.99 -5.81
C MET A 71 16.23 -4.94 -4.49
N HIS A 72 16.74 -4.15 -3.54
CA HIS A 72 16.19 -4.08 -2.19
C HIS A 72 15.12 -3.01 -2.01
N PHE A 73 14.65 -2.37 -3.08
CA PHE A 73 13.67 -1.31 -2.99
C PHE A 73 12.23 -1.84 -3.14
N ASP A 74 11.42 -1.68 -2.09
CA ASP A 74 9.99 -1.97 -2.15
C ASP A 74 9.22 -0.72 -2.63
N LYS A 75 8.68 -0.80 -3.84
CA LYS A 75 7.86 0.26 -4.45
C LYS A 75 6.54 0.50 -3.72
N SER A 76 5.99 -0.51 -3.06
CA SER A 76 4.71 -0.42 -2.36
C SER A 76 4.82 0.33 -1.03
N ALA A 77 6.01 0.35 -0.42
CA ALA A 77 6.29 1.04 0.82
C ALA A 77 7.25 2.23 0.68
N VAL A 78 7.88 2.39 -0.50
CA VAL A 78 8.96 3.36 -0.76
C VAL A 78 10.02 3.19 0.33
N LEU A 79 10.53 1.97 0.42
CA LEU A 79 11.41 1.51 1.49
C LEU A 79 12.60 0.76 0.91
N CYS A 80 13.80 1.10 1.38
CA CYS A 80 14.97 0.26 1.16
C CYS A 80 14.98 -0.84 2.23
N MET A 81 14.70 -2.09 1.83
CA MET A 81 14.65 -3.27 2.72
C MET A 81 16.01 -3.62 3.34
N LYS A 82 17.13 -3.21 2.72
CA LYS A 82 18.49 -3.50 3.21
C LYS A 82 18.89 -2.61 4.39
N HIS A 83 18.37 -1.38 4.42
CA HIS A 83 18.71 -0.38 5.43
C HIS A 83 17.50 0.09 6.23
N ASP A 84 16.32 -0.52 6.04
CA ASP A 84 15.02 -0.16 6.62
C ASP A 84 14.76 1.35 6.65
N THR A 85 15.16 2.05 5.58
CA THR A 85 15.12 3.51 5.46
C THR A 85 14.31 3.94 4.26
N HIS A 86 13.55 5.02 4.43
CA HIS A 86 12.72 5.60 3.40
C HIS A 86 13.56 6.60 2.58
N PRO A 87 13.83 6.32 1.29
CA PRO A 87 14.46 7.32 0.42
C PRO A 87 13.57 8.54 0.25
N THR A 88 14.18 9.72 0.19
CA THR A 88 13.53 10.97 -0.21
C THR A 88 14.27 11.56 -1.42
N GLN A 89 13.74 12.63 -2.02
CA GLN A 89 14.39 13.26 -3.18
C GLN A 89 15.82 13.75 -2.89
N GLU A 90 16.10 14.11 -1.64
CA GLU A 90 17.40 14.64 -1.20
C GLU A 90 18.22 13.61 -0.42
N PHE A 91 17.62 12.49 -0.03
CA PHE A 91 18.26 11.45 0.78
C PHE A 91 18.19 10.09 0.11
N LEU A 92 19.36 9.63 -0.35
CA LEU A 92 19.58 8.29 -0.85
C LEU A 92 20.09 7.41 0.31
N PRO A 93 19.36 6.37 0.73
CA PRO A 93 19.90 5.39 1.67
C PRO A 93 21.15 4.77 1.05
N CYS A 94 22.23 4.66 1.83
CA CYS A 94 23.58 4.22 1.44
C CYS A 94 24.38 5.12 0.48
N GLU A 95 23.92 6.34 0.15
CA GLU A 95 24.57 7.24 -0.82
C GLU A 95 24.82 6.60 -2.21
N GLY A 96 24.19 5.45 -2.49
CA GLY A 96 24.42 4.67 -3.71
C GLY A 96 25.61 3.70 -3.67
N LEU A 97 26.33 3.55 -2.55
CA LEU A 97 27.49 2.65 -2.44
C LEU A 97 27.10 1.16 -2.45
N ASP A 98 25.96 0.85 -1.83
CA ASP A 98 25.43 -0.51 -1.67
C ASP A 98 24.33 -0.82 -2.71
N TRP A 99 24.27 -0.05 -3.79
CA TRP A 99 23.27 -0.16 -4.85
C TRP A 99 23.53 -1.37 -5.75
N GLU A 100 22.54 -2.28 -5.82
CA GLU A 100 22.58 -3.46 -6.67
C GLU A 100 21.47 -3.39 -7.73
N PRO A 101 21.80 -3.33 -9.03
CA PRO A 101 20.78 -3.18 -10.07
C PRO A 101 19.98 -4.47 -10.28
N ASN A 102 18.67 -4.30 -10.50
CA ASN A 102 17.74 -5.40 -10.82
C ASN A 102 18.16 -6.28 -12.02
N ALA A 103 19.02 -5.78 -12.91
CA ALA A 103 19.51 -6.53 -14.08
C ALA A 103 20.32 -7.80 -13.70
N PHE A 104 20.96 -7.83 -12.53
CA PHE A 104 21.70 -9.01 -12.05
C PHE A 104 20.81 -10.19 -11.65
N GLN A 105 19.50 -9.98 -11.48
CA GLN A 105 18.57 -11.05 -11.15
C GLN A 105 18.14 -11.84 -12.38
N THR A 106 17.93 -11.14 -13.51
CA THR A 106 17.63 -11.78 -14.81
C THR A 106 18.69 -12.81 -15.19
N SER A 107 19.97 -12.47 -15.03
CA SER A 107 21.07 -13.40 -15.34
C SER A 107 21.23 -14.53 -14.32
N LYS A 108 20.82 -14.33 -13.07
CA LYS A 108 20.93 -15.33 -11.99
C LYS A 108 19.77 -16.32 -11.99
N ASP A 109 18.59 -15.89 -12.42
CA ASP A 109 17.43 -16.76 -12.61
C ASP A 109 17.58 -17.61 -13.88
N GLU A 110 18.16 -17.07 -14.96
CA GLU A 110 18.52 -17.85 -16.16
C GLU A 110 19.58 -18.93 -15.86
N LEU A 111 20.58 -18.63 -15.01
CA LEU A 111 21.61 -19.60 -14.61
C LEU A 111 21.09 -20.71 -13.68
N LYS A 112 19.90 -20.54 -13.08
CA LYS A 112 19.28 -21.51 -12.17
C LYS A 112 18.29 -22.44 -12.89
N SER A 113 17.97 -22.14 -14.15
CA SER A 113 17.09 -22.92 -15.01
C SER A 113 17.81 -23.85 -15.99
N GLU A 114 19.15 -23.92 -15.94
CA GLU A 114 20.00 -24.84 -16.72
C GLU A 114 20.54 -25.99 -15.86
#